data_AF-M9R760-F1
#
_entry.id   AF-M9R760-F1
#
_cell.length_a   1.000
_cell.length_b   1.000
_cell.length_c   1.000
_cell.angle_alpha   90.00
_cell.angle_beta   90.00
_cell.angle_gamma   90.00
#
_symmetry.space_group_name_H-M   'P 1'
#
loop_
_entity.id
_entity.type
_entity.pdbx_description
1 polymer ?
#
loop_
_entity_poly.entity_id
_entity_poly.type
_entity_poly.pdbx_seq_one_letter_code
_entity_poly.pdbx_strand_id
1 'polypeptide(L)'
;MIVSRTLAKRRIAAGVRPTWGAAWAPVAFDAACLIAAFLLLFRPFQSLTETFNFPVWATVTALLAIGFIPTQAVLIFSSLWAAKSRFNDDDAGS
;
A
#
# COMPACT_ATOMS: atom_id res chain seq x y z
N MET A 1 2.41 5.08 1.60
CA MET A 1 1.29 5.86 2.19
C MET A 1 1.63 7.33 2.52
N ILE A 2 2.67 7.62 3.32
CA ILE A 2 3.12 9.02 3.55
C ILE A 2 3.70 9.63 2.27
N VAL A 3 4.50 8.85 1.53
CA VAL A 3 5.15 9.28 0.27
C VAL A 3 4.12 9.54 -0.82
N SER A 4 3.17 8.62 -1.04
CA SER A 4 2.07 8.78 -1.99
C SER A 4 1.21 10.01 -1.70
N ARG A 5 0.85 10.23 -0.43
CA ARG A 5 0.07 11.40 0.00
C ARG A 5 0.83 12.73 -0.18
N THR A 6 2.10 12.77 0.21
CA THR A 6 2.91 14.02 0.13
C THR A 6 3.23 14.41 -1.31
N LEU A 7 3.58 13.44 -2.16
CA LEU A 7 3.81 13.68 -3.59
C LEU A 7 2.54 14.12 -4.31
N ALA A 8 1.41 13.46 -4.05
CA ALA A 8 0.13 13.84 -4.65
C ALA A 8 -0.28 15.27 -4.26
N LYS A 9 -0.22 15.61 -2.97
CA LYS A 9 -0.51 16.98 -2.50
C LYS A 9 0.40 18.03 -3.13
N ARG A 10 1.70 17.75 -3.23
CA ARG A 10 2.67 18.67 -3.85
C ARG A 10 2.38 18.89 -5.34
N ARG A 11 1.98 17.86 -6.07
CA ARG A 11 1.64 17.96 -7.50
C ARG A 11 0.33 18.71 -7.74
N ILE A 12 -0.69 18.46 -6.91
CA ILE A 12 -1.96 19.19 -6.95
C ILE A 12 -1.72 20.67 -6.65
N ALA A 13 -0.94 21.01 -5.63
CA ALA A 13 -0.59 22.39 -5.30
C ALA A 13 0.24 23.10 -6.38
N ALA A 14 1.00 22.35 -7.18
CA ALA A 14 1.78 22.86 -8.29
C ALA A 14 0.98 22.94 -9.62
N GLY A 15 -0.27 22.48 -9.66
CA GLY A 15 -1.09 22.45 -10.88
C GLY A 15 -0.55 21.50 -11.98
N VAL A 16 0.40 20.64 -11.67
CA VAL A 16 1.06 19.76 -12.66
C VAL A 16 0.31 18.43 -12.72
N ARG A 17 -0.26 18.10 -13.88
CA ARG A 17 -0.83 16.77 -14.12
C ARG A 17 0.29 15.72 -14.26
N PRO A 18 0.39 14.74 -13.35
CA PRO A 18 1.38 13.68 -13.48
C PRO A 18 1.01 12.74 -14.63
N THR A 19 2.03 12.28 -15.37
CA THR A 19 1.87 11.17 -16.32
C THR A 19 1.42 9.90 -15.61
N TRP A 20 0.87 8.93 -16.35
CA TRP A 20 0.38 7.67 -15.80
C TRP A 20 1.43 6.99 -14.90
N GLY A 21 2.67 6.84 -15.39
CA GLY A 21 3.76 6.25 -14.62
C GLY A 21 4.12 7.05 -13.36
N ALA A 22 4.12 8.38 -13.41
CA ALA A 22 4.46 9.21 -12.27
C ALA A 22 3.43 9.12 -11.13
N ALA A 23 2.14 8.95 -11.45
CA ALA A 23 1.07 8.78 -10.47
C ALA A 23 1.13 7.40 -9.77
N TRP A 24 1.48 6.35 -10.52
CA TRP A 24 1.51 4.97 -10.01
C TRP A 24 2.86 4.56 -9.39
N ALA A 25 3.96 5.26 -9.70
CA ALA A 25 5.28 4.96 -9.13
C ALA A 25 5.30 4.88 -7.58
N PRO A 26 4.64 5.78 -6.82
CA PRO A 26 4.55 5.66 -5.37
C PRO A 26 3.80 4.39 -4.91
N VAL A 27 2.78 3.96 -5.67
CA VAL A 27 2.03 2.73 -5.38
C VAL A 27 2.90 1.50 -5.59
N ALA A 28 3.64 1.47 -6.71
CA ALA A 28 4.61 0.40 -7.00
C ALA A 28 5.71 0.34 -5.95
N PHE A 29 6.19 1.49 -5.47
CA PHE A 29 7.16 1.57 -4.38
C PHE A 29 6.59 1.02 -3.06
N ASP A 30 5.40 1.46 -2.65
CA ASP A 30 4.73 0.96 -1.44
C ASP A 30 4.53 -0.58 -1.53
N ALA A 31 4.14 -1.10 -2.71
CA ALA A 31 4.04 -2.55 -2.95
C ALA A 31 5.38 -3.27 -2.82
N ALA A 32 6.46 -2.73 -3.39
CA ALA A 32 7.79 -3.32 -3.29
C ALA A 32 8.28 -3.36 -1.83
N CYS A 33 8.04 -2.30 -1.05
CA CYS A 33 8.35 -2.28 0.37
C CYS A 33 7.58 -3.36 1.15
N LEU A 34 6.29 -3.55 0.85
CA LEU A 34 5.48 -4.59 1.49
C LEU A 34 5.96 -6.01 1.14
N ILE A 35 6.35 -6.26 -0.11
CA ILE A 35 6.94 -7.53 -0.54
C ILE A 35 8.25 -7.77 0.23
N ALA A 36 9.13 -6.77 0.29
CA ALA A 36 10.39 -6.88 1.02
C ALA A 36 10.15 -7.17 2.52
N ALA A 37 9.21 -6.45 3.15
CA ALA A 37 8.84 -6.68 4.55
C ALA A 37 8.29 -8.10 4.75
N PHE A 38 7.43 -8.59 3.86
CA PHE A 38 6.90 -9.95 3.93
C PHE A 38 8.02 -10.99 3.83
N LEU A 39 8.93 -10.87 2.85
CA LEU A 39 10.04 -11.79 2.68
C LEU A 39 10.97 -11.84 3.92
N LEU A 40 11.20 -10.68 4.55
CA LEU A 40 12.02 -10.59 5.77
C LEU A 40 11.31 -11.19 6.99
N LEU A 41 10.01 -10.96 7.14
CA LEU A 41 9.26 -11.33 8.35
C LEU A 41 8.66 -12.74 8.29
N PHE A 42 8.53 -13.35 7.11
CA PHE A 42 7.87 -14.64 6.95
C PHE A 42 8.62 -15.77 7.69
N ARG A 43 9.95 -15.82 7.59
CA ARG A 43 10.76 -16.84 8.29
C ARG A 43 10.67 -16.72 9.82
N PRO A 44 10.85 -15.53 10.43
CA PRO A 44 10.60 -15.34 11.86
C PRO A 44 9.18 -15.74 12.27
N PHE A 45 8.17 -15.38 11.48
CA PHE A 45 6.79 -15.75 11.76
C PHE A 45 6.57 -17.26 11.75
N GLN A 46 7.11 -17.98 10.76
CA GLN A 46 7.05 -19.44 10.72
C GLN A 46 7.68 -20.06 11.97
N SER A 47 8.89 -19.65 12.31
CA SER A 47 9.60 -20.13 13.51
C SER A 47 8.80 -19.90 14.79
N LEU A 48 8.12 -18.75 14.91
CA LEU A 48 7.21 -18.47 16.02
C LEU A 48 6.05 -19.47 16.06
N THR A 49 5.36 -19.67 14.93
CA THR A 49 4.20 -20.57 14.88
C THR A 49 4.56 -22.02 15.17
N GLU A 50 5.74 -22.47 14.75
CA GLU A 50 6.27 -23.81 15.03
C GLU A 50 6.65 -23.94 16.50
N THR A 51 7.38 -22.96 17.06
CA THR A 51 7.83 -22.97 18.46
C THR A 51 6.66 -23.08 19.43
N PHE A 52 5.56 -22.36 19.15
CA PHE A 52 4.37 -22.36 19.99
C PHE A 52 3.31 -23.38 19.57
N ASN A 53 3.60 -24.24 18.58
CA ASN A 53 2.66 -25.26 18.05
C ASN A 53 1.28 -24.67 17.74
N PHE A 54 1.25 -23.54 17.02
CA PHE A 54 0.00 -22.88 16.68
C PHE A 54 -0.88 -23.79 15.81
N PRO A 55 -2.18 -23.92 16.11
CA PRO A 55 -3.08 -24.63 15.23
C PRO A 55 -3.23 -23.88 13.90
N VAL A 56 -3.46 -24.60 12.81
CA VAL A 56 -3.49 -24.05 11.44
C VAL A 56 -4.44 -22.86 11.31
N TRP A 57 -5.63 -22.93 11.91
CA TRP A 57 -6.61 -21.85 11.84
C TRP A 57 -6.09 -20.55 12.48
N ALA A 58 -5.34 -20.64 13.57
CA ALA A 58 -4.77 -19.48 14.26
C ALA A 58 -3.64 -18.85 13.43
N THR A 59 -2.79 -19.68 12.83
CA THR A 59 -1.75 -19.24 11.89
C THR A 59 -2.34 -18.52 10.68
N VAL A 60 -3.38 -19.09 10.07
CA VAL A 60 -4.09 -18.46 8.93
C VAL A 60 -4.73 -17.13 9.35
N THR A 61 -5.37 -17.09 10.52
CA THR A 61 -6.01 -15.88 11.05
C THR A 61 -4.97 -14.79 11.32
N ALA A 62 -3.81 -15.15 11.88
CA ALA A 62 -2.72 -14.20 12.13
C ALA A 62 -2.13 -13.63 10.83
N LEU A 63 -1.90 -14.48 9.81
CA LEU A 63 -1.45 -14.02 8.49
C LEU A 63 -2.47 -13.07 7.84
N LEU A 64 -3.77 -13.35 7.98
CA LEU A 64 -4.82 -12.46 7.48
C LEU A 64 -4.81 -11.12 8.23
N ALA A 65 -4.84 -11.16 9.56
CA ALA A 65 -4.98 -9.98 10.41
C ALA A 65 -3.76 -9.05 10.37
N ILE A 66 -2.55 -9.62 10.34
CA ILE A 66 -1.29 -8.88 10.47
C ILE A 66 -0.61 -8.67 9.10
N GLY A 67 -0.75 -9.61 8.18
CA GLY A 67 -0.17 -9.52 6.84
C GLY A 67 -1.13 -8.90 5.83
N PHE A 68 -2.25 -9.59 5.58
CA PHE A 68 -3.15 -9.25 4.48
C PHE A 68 -3.88 -7.93 4.70
N ILE A 69 -4.58 -7.74 5.83
CA ILE A 69 -5.38 -6.53 6.09
C ILE A 69 -4.53 -5.25 6.01
N PRO A 70 -3.36 -5.16 6.66
CA PRO A 70 -2.53 -3.95 6.59
C PRO A 70 -1.97 -3.70 5.18
N THR A 71 -1.57 -4.76 4.47
CA THR A 71 -1.11 -4.66 3.09
C THR A 71 -2.21 -4.10 2.18
N GLN A 72 -3.44 -4.64 2.31
CA GLN A 72 -4.59 -4.14 1.54
C GLN A 72 -4.87 -2.67 1.86
N ALA A 73 -4.87 -2.28 3.14
CA ALA A 73 -5.07 -0.88 3.51
C ALA A 73 -4.06 0.04 2.81
N VAL A 74 -2.76 -0.28 2.87
CA VAL A 74 -1.71 0.53 2.24
C VAL A 74 -1.90 0.62 0.73
N LEU A 75 -2.19 -0.49 0.05
CA LEU A 75 -2.34 -0.51 -1.41
C LEU A 75 -3.60 0.23 -1.87
N ILE A 76 -4.72 0.06 -1.17
CA ILE A 76 -5.98 0.78 -1.44
C ILE A 76 -5.78 2.29 -1.28
N PHE A 77 -5.21 2.74 -0.16
CA PHE A 77 -5.00 4.18 0.02
C PHE A 77 -4.01 4.75 -1.01
N SER A 78 -2.97 4.00 -1.35
CA SER A 78 -1.97 4.45 -2.33
C SER A 78 -2.57 4.55 -3.73
N SER A 79 -3.40 3.59 -4.13
CA SER A 79 -4.10 3.62 -5.42
C SER A 79 -5.16 4.73 -5.47
N LEU A 80 -5.89 4.98 -4.38
CA LEU A 80 -6.83 6.11 -4.27
C LEU A 80 -6.12 7.45 -4.48
N TRP A 81 -4.95 7.65 -3.89
CA TRP A 81 -4.16 8.87 -4.08
C TRP A 81 -3.60 9.00 -5.50
N ALA A 82 -3.16 7.89 -6.10
CA ALA A 82 -2.72 7.87 -7.49
C ALA A 82 -3.86 8.25 -8.44
N ALA A 83 -5.05 7.68 -8.24
CA ALA A 83 -6.26 8.01 -9.00
C ALA A 83 -6.68 9.47 -8.79
N LYS A 84 -6.77 9.93 -7.53
CA LYS A 84 -7.13 11.31 -7.20
C LYS A 84 -6.15 12.33 -7.77
N SER A 85 -4.84 12.03 -7.78
CA SER A 85 -3.83 12.94 -8.35
C SER A 85 -3.98 13.19 -9.85
N ARG A 86 -4.86 12.43 -10.52
CA ARG A 86 -5.12 12.53 -11.96
C ARG A 86 -6.50 13.10 -12.31
N PHE A 87 -7.44 13.10 -11.37
CA PHE A 87 -8.79 13.64 -11.59
C PHE A 87 -8.78 15.15 -11.27
N ASN A 88 -9.33 15.98 -12.17
CA ASN A 88 -9.56 17.42 -11.92
C ASN A 88 -11.02 17.61 -11.51
N ASP A 89 -11.28 18.58 -10.63
CA ASP A 89 -12.64 19.05 -10.31
C ASP A 89 -13.25 19.93 -11.45
N ASP A 90 -12.52 20.17 -12.54
CA ASP A 90 -12.97 21.01 -13.68
C ASP A 90 -14.10 20.38 -14.51
N ASP A 91 -14.35 19.07 -14.39
CA ASP A 91 -15.46 18.41 -15.12
C ASP A 91 -16.84 18.57 -14.42
N ALA A 92 -16.90 19.32 -13.31
CA ALA A 92 -18.15 19.62 -12.59
C ALA A 92 -18.68 21.05 -12.81
N GLY A 93 -18.08 21.82 -13.72
CA GLY A 93 -18.48 23.21 -13.96
C GLY A 93 -17.93 23.80 -15.25
N SER A 94 -18.43 23.32 -16.40
CA SER A 94 -18.46 24.10 -17.65
C SER A 94 -19.65 23.68 -18.51
#